data_AF-A0A839UBC0-F1
#
_entry.id   AF-A0A839UBC0-F1
#
_cell.length_a   1.000
_cell.length_b   1.000
_cell.length_c   1.000
_cell.angle_alpha   90.00
_cell.angle_beta   90.00
_cell.angle_gamma   90.00
#
_symmetry.space_group_name_H-M   'P 1'
#
loop_
_entity.id
_entity.type
_entity.pdbx_description
1 polymer ?
#
loop_
_entity_poly.entity_id
_entity_poly.type
_entity_poly.pdbx_seq_one_letter_code
_entity_poly.pdbx_strand_id
1 'polypeptide(L)'
;MWQLLKRLFYRSESSSVEPDSEVIHFDEAGFSRSSHLARAMNWRQSWRWDEVTAFGFDFSPSMFPDPWFGDVMEGRWFFAVISESGPEHIYFDQTWLNIDHLPPVLLQNLPGLDLDEVRQGLIAAAGGFHNYAGEGRWIGWKRSKTPKRARRSNGAKPAKRKSPAK
;
A
#
# COMPACT_ATOMS: atom_id res chain seq x y z
N MET A 1 18.73 -48.07 -1.92
CA MET A 1 18.67 -47.19 -0.74
C MET A 1 19.35 -45.82 -0.93
N TRP A 2 19.37 -45.25 -2.15
CA TRP A 2 19.98 -43.93 -2.43
C TRP A 2 18.96 -42.84 -2.83
N GLN A 3 17.67 -43.21 -2.94
CA GLN A 3 16.57 -42.33 -3.35
C GLN A 3 15.91 -41.61 -2.14
N LEU A 4 16.06 -42.14 -0.93
CA LEU A 4 15.49 -41.57 0.30
C LEU A 4 16.33 -40.39 0.83
N LEU A 5 17.66 -40.45 0.71
CA LEU A 5 18.55 -39.35 1.12
C LEU A 5 18.38 -38.10 0.24
N LYS A 6 18.12 -38.25 -1.07
CA LYS A 6 17.88 -37.09 -1.95
C LYS A 6 16.61 -36.33 -1.59
N ARG A 7 15.61 -36.98 -1.00
CA ARG A 7 14.32 -36.35 -0.63
C ARG A 7 14.43 -35.44 0.61
N LEU A 8 15.48 -35.59 1.41
CA LEU A 8 15.77 -34.71 2.55
C LEU A 8 16.55 -33.45 2.13
N PHE A 9 17.28 -33.49 1.01
CA PHE A 9 18.07 -32.35 0.53
C PHE A 9 17.38 -31.53 -0.58
N TYR A 10 16.33 -32.05 -1.22
CA TYR A 10 15.64 -31.39 -2.36
C TYR A 10 14.20 -30.96 -2.10
N ARG A 11 13.79 -30.88 -0.84
CA ARG A 11 12.51 -30.26 -0.47
C ARG A 11 12.79 -29.22 0.60
N SER A 12 13.30 -28.07 0.18
CA SER A 12 12.95 -26.83 0.85
C SER A 12 11.45 -26.66 0.64
N GLU A 13 10.68 -27.36 1.48
CA GLU A 13 9.29 -27.06 1.74
C GLU A 13 9.25 -25.55 1.95
N SER A 14 8.58 -24.86 1.03
CA SER A 14 8.22 -23.46 1.13
C SER A 14 7.93 -23.15 2.59
N SER A 15 8.64 -22.16 3.15
CA SER A 15 8.41 -21.70 4.53
C SER A 15 6.91 -21.73 4.79
N SER A 16 6.49 -22.45 5.82
CA SER A 16 5.09 -22.46 6.23
C SER A 16 4.73 -21.01 6.56
N VAL A 17 4.17 -20.32 5.56
CA VAL A 17 3.54 -19.02 5.71
C VAL A 17 2.48 -19.28 6.77
N GLU A 18 2.66 -18.66 7.95
CA GLU A 18 1.70 -18.74 9.05
C GLU A 18 0.30 -18.52 8.48
N PRO A 19 -0.71 -19.30 8.89
CA PRO A 19 -2.04 -19.28 8.27
C PRO A 19 -2.70 -17.88 8.26
N ASP A 20 -2.23 -16.97 9.12
CA ASP A 20 -2.70 -15.59 9.23
C ASP A 20 -1.68 -14.53 8.78
N SER A 21 -0.52 -14.94 8.26
CA SER A 21 0.48 -13.96 7.80
C SER A 21 -0.05 -13.17 6.60
N GLU A 22 0.00 -11.84 6.76
CA GLU A 22 -0.22 -10.92 5.66
C GLU A 22 0.82 -11.19 4.57
N VAL A 23 0.44 -11.08 3.30
CA VAL A 23 1.34 -11.17 2.15
C VAL A 23 1.06 -10.03 1.19
N ILE A 24 2.10 -9.23 0.92
CA ILE A 24 2.06 -8.13 -0.03
C ILE A 24 2.85 -8.50 -1.27
N HIS A 25 2.22 -8.29 -2.42
CA HIS A 25 2.81 -8.54 -3.73
C HIS A 25 2.73 -7.29 -4.60
N PHE A 26 3.77 -7.06 -5.39
CA PHE A 26 3.87 -5.96 -6.34
C PHE A 26 4.08 -6.53 -7.73
N ASP A 27 3.24 -6.13 -8.68
CA ASP A 27 3.32 -6.56 -10.07
C ASP A 27 3.08 -5.36 -11.02
N GLU A 28 3.07 -5.62 -12.32
CA GLU A 28 2.88 -4.58 -13.34
C GLU A 28 1.48 -3.94 -13.30
N ALA A 29 0.46 -4.65 -12.79
CA ALA A 29 -0.90 -4.16 -12.72
C ALA A 29 -1.13 -3.29 -11.47
N GLY A 30 -0.41 -3.56 -10.38
CA GLY A 30 -0.59 -2.87 -9.13
C GLY A 30 0.11 -3.53 -7.95
N PHE A 31 -0.53 -3.42 -6.79
CA PHE A 31 -0.14 -4.16 -5.60
C PHE A 31 -1.35 -4.89 -5.02
N SER A 32 -1.07 -5.99 -4.34
CA SER A 32 -2.08 -6.75 -3.61
C SER A 32 -1.62 -7.06 -2.20
N ARG A 33 -2.59 -7.11 -1.30
CA ARG A 33 -2.44 -7.53 0.08
C ARG A 33 -3.41 -8.68 0.31
N SER A 34 -2.87 -9.87 0.56
CA SER A 34 -3.65 -11.02 0.95
C SER A 34 -3.44 -11.30 2.44
N SER A 35 -4.53 -11.46 3.18
CA SER A 35 -4.50 -11.99 4.55
C SER A 35 -5.73 -12.85 4.75
N HIS A 36 -5.71 -13.74 5.74
CA HIS A 36 -6.88 -14.56 6.05
C HIS A 36 -8.06 -13.69 6.48
N LEU A 37 -7.81 -12.69 7.32
CA LEU A 37 -8.82 -11.73 7.76
C LEU A 37 -9.43 -10.94 6.60
N ALA A 38 -8.60 -10.39 5.70
CA ALA A 38 -9.11 -9.64 4.54
C ALA A 38 -9.99 -10.51 3.64
N ARG A 39 -9.65 -11.81 3.48
CA ARG A 39 -10.46 -12.78 2.74
C ARG A 39 -11.78 -13.08 3.47
N ALA A 40 -11.73 -13.34 4.77
CA ALA A 40 -12.91 -13.64 5.58
C ALA A 40 -13.91 -12.48 5.63
N MET A 41 -13.41 -11.25 5.68
CA MET A 41 -14.21 -10.03 5.72
C MET A 41 -14.63 -9.53 4.32
N ASN A 42 -14.26 -10.24 3.26
CA ASN A 42 -14.46 -9.85 1.86
C ASN A 42 -13.98 -8.42 1.57
N TRP A 43 -12.85 -8.04 2.16
CA TRP A 43 -12.21 -6.75 1.92
C TRP A 43 -11.51 -6.75 0.58
N ARG A 44 -11.36 -5.54 0.02
CA ARG A 44 -10.56 -5.33 -1.18
C ARG A 44 -9.10 -5.71 -0.90
N GLN A 45 -8.52 -6.49 -1.81
CA GLN A 45 -7.16 -7.04 -1.67
C GLN A 45 -6.19 -6.57 -2.76
N SER A 46 -6.66 -5.87 -3.80
CA SER A 46 -5.80 -5.45 -4.92
C SER A 46 -6.13 -4.02 -5.35
N TRP A 47 -5.08 -3.25 -5.63
CA TRP A 47 -5.15 -1.86 -6.09
C TRP A 47 -4.23 -1.66 -7.27
N ARG A 48 -4.70 -0.91 -8.27
CA ARG A 48 -3.96 -0.60 -9.49
C ARG A 48 -3.04 0.58 -9.26
N TRP A 49 -1.94 0.63 -10.01
CA TRP A 49 -1.00 1.75 -9.89
C TRP A 49 -1.63 3.11 -10.19
N ASP A 50 -2.64 3.21 -11.07
CA ASP A 50 -3.32 4.46 -11.39
C ASP A 50 -4.21 4.99 -10.25
N GLU A 51 -4.58 4.14 -9.29
CA GLU A 51 -5.32 4.52 -8.08
C GLU A 51 -4.40 5.11 -7.00
N VAL A 52 -3.10 4.81 -7.04
CA VAL A 52 -2.13 5.29 -6.05
C VAL A 52 -1.90 6.78 -6.20
N THR A 53 -2.05 7.53 -5.12
CA THR A 53 -1.89 8.99 -5.07
C THR A 53 -0.75 9.45 -4.17
N ALA A 54 -0.34 8.63 -3.21
CA ALA A 54 0.85 8.88 -2.43
C ALA A 54 1.46 7.57 -1.92
N PHE A 55 2.75 7.60 -1.62
CA PHE A 55 3.48 6.53 -0.95
C PHE A 55 4.43 7.15 0.08
N GLY A 56 4.60 6.49 1.21
CA GLY A 56 5.47 6.97 2.26
C GLY A 56 5.52 6.07 3.49
N PHE A 57 6.01 6.65 4.57
CA PHE A 57 6.19 6.00 5.86
C PHE A 57 5.46 6.78 6.96
N ASP A 58 4.84 6.05 7.88
CA ASP A 58 4.10 6.55 9.04
C ASP A 58 4.72 5.96 10.30
N PHE A 59 5.06 6.80 11.27
CA PHE A 59 5.50 6.38 12.58
C PHE A 59 4.61 7.07 13.62
N SER A 60 3.70 6.30 14.21
CA SER A 60 2.66 6.83 15.11
C SER A 60 2.33 5.83 16.20
N PRO A 61 1.68 6.26 17.30
CA PRO A 61 1.23 5.33 18.33
C PRO A 61 0.38 4.20 17.74
N SER A 62 0.59 2.98 18.24
CA SER A 62 -0.21 1.83 17.87
C SER A 62 -1.67 2.11 18.18
N MET A 63 -2.54 1.75 17.23
CA MET A 63 -3.98 1.85 17.44
C MET A 63 -4.48 0.77 18.40
N PHE A 64 -3.72 -0.32 18.54
CA PHE A 64 -4.01 -1.46 19.40
C PHE A 64 -2.82 -1.70 20.32
N PRO A 65 -2.74 -1.00 21.46
CA PRO A 65 -1.62 -1.13 22.38
C PRO A 65 -1.43 -2.57 22.82
N ASP A 66 -0.17 -2.98 22.94
CA ASP A 66 0.16 -4.35 23.30
C ASP A 66 -0.14 -4.57 24.79
N PRO A 67 -0.80 -5.68 25.18
CA PRO A 67 -1.17 -5.93 26.58
C PRO A 67 0.02 -6.04 27.55
N TRP A 68 1.22 -6.33 27.05
CA TRP A 68 2.45 -6.50 27.82
C TRP A 68 3.39 -5.30 27.73
N PHE A 69 3.47 -4.66 26.55
CA PHE A 69 4.36 -3.52 26.32
C PHE A 69 3.67 -2.16 26.46
N GLY A 70 2.35 -2.12 26.51
CA GLY A 70 1.55 -0.91 26.64
C GLY A 70 1.52 -0.09 25.35
N ASP A 71 1.44 1.23 25.51
CA ASP A 71 1.49 2.16 24.39
C ASP A 71 2.88 2.10 23.74
N VAL A 72 2.90 1.72 22.47
CA VAL A 72 4.11 1.62 21.65
C VAL A 72 3.91 2.35 20.34
N MET A 73 5.00 2.80 19.74
CA MET A 73 5.04 3.40 18.42
C MET A 73 5.21 2.32 17.35
N GLU A 74 4.46 2.43 16.26
CA GLU A 74 4.52 1.53 15.12
C GLU A 74 5.01 2.25 13.87
N GLY A 75 6.01 1.66 13.22
CA GLY A 75 6.46 2.04 11.89
C GLY A 75 5.69 1.28 10.82
N ARG A 76 5.07 2.00 9.88
CA ARG A 76 4.26 1.41 8.81
C ARG A 76 4.53 2.11 7.49
N TRP A 77 4.69 1.31 6.45
CA TRP A 77 4.59 1.80 5.09
C TRP A 77 3.13 2.10 4.76
N PHE A 78 2.88 3.05 3.87
CA PHE A 78 1.53 3.29 3.38
C PHE A 78 1.46 3.63 1.90
N PHE A 79 0.36 3.22 1.27
CA PHE A 79 -0.16 3.82 0.04
C PHE A 79 -1.41 4.62 0.34
N ALA A 80 -1.50 5.84 -0.20
CA ALA A 80 -2.78 6.54 -0.32
C ALA A 80 -3.38 6.23 -1.69
N VAL A 81 -4.60 5.73 -1.74
CA VAL A 81 -5.31 5.36 -2.97
C VAL A 81 -6.63 6.12 -3.10
N ILE A 82 -7.09 6.32 -4.33
CA ILE A 82 -8.47 6.75 -4.59
C ILE A 82 -9.33 5.49 -4.75
N SER A 83 -10.32 5.32 -3.88
CA SER A 83 -11.35 4.28 -4.01
C SER A 83 -12.69 4.89 -4.41
N GLU A 84 -13.69 4.03 -4.67
CA GLU A 84 -15.06 4.46 -4.96
C GLU A 84 -15.73 5.16 -3.76
N SER A 85 -15.34 4.78 -2.53
CA SER A 85 -15.88 5.36 -1.29
C SER A 85 -15.12 6.60 -0.82
N GLY A 86 -13.95 6.88 -1.40
CA GLY A 86 -13.14 8.05 -1.10
C GLY A 86 -11.64 7.73 -1.01
N PRO A 87 -10.81 8.68 -0.55
CA PRO A 87 -9.41 8.41 -0.29
C PRO A 87 -9.24 7.37 0.81
N GLU A 88 -8.39 6.38 0.58
CA GLU A 88 -8.09 5.30 1.51
C GLU A 88 -6.58 5.20 1.72
N HIS A 89 -6.16 4.84 2.94
CA HIS A 89 -4.77 4.54 3.25
C HIS A 89 -4.60 3.05 3.52
N ILE A 90 -3.74 2.42 2.74
CA ILE A 90 -3.37 1.02 2.92
C ILE A 90 -2.04 0.99 3.66
N TYR A 91 -2.07 0.54 4.92
CA TYR A 91 -0.88 0.39 5.75
C TYR A 91 -0.39 -1.05 5.75
N PHE A 92 0.92 -1.20 5.92
CA PHE A 92 1.57 -2.47 6.13
C PHE A 92 2.87 -2.29 6.92
N ASP A 93 3.28 -3.33 7.62
CA ASP A 93 4.36 -3.28 8.60
C ASP A 93 5.71 -2.84 7.99
N GLN A 94 6.55 -2.14 8.76
CA GLN A 94 7.83 -1.62 8.28
C GLN A 94 8.77 -2.70 7.70
N THR A 95 8.66 -3.95 8.15
CA THR A 95 9.55 -5.06 7.74
C THR A 95 9.32 -5.53 6.31
N TRP A 96 8.20 -5.15 5.70
CA TRP A 96 7.82 -5.57 4.34
C TRP A 96 8.69 -5.00 3.23
N LEU A 97 9.28 -3.82 3.44
CA LEU A 97 10.11 -3.16 2.44
C LEU A 97 11.45 -2.79 3.07
N ASN A 98 12.51 -3.13 2.34
CA ASN A 98 13.83 -2.60 2.60
C ASN A 98 14.04 -1.41 1.66
N ILE A 99 14.28 -0.22 2.23
CA ILE A 99 14.44 1.03 1.46
C ILE A 99 15.62 0.97 0.49
N ASP A 100 16.68 0.24 0.82
CA ASP A 100 17.88 0.13 -0.03
C ASP A 100 17.70 -0.95 -1.12
N HIS A 101 16.63 -1.75 -1.05
CA HIS A 101 16.32 -2.85 -1.98
C HIS A 101 14.83 -2.88 -2.35
N LEU A 102 14.27 -1.72 -2.71
CA LEU A 102 12.87 -1.64 -3.11
C LEU A 102 12.58 -2.46 -4.40
N PRO A 103 11.39 -3.08 -4.52
CA PRO A 103 10.99 -3.78 -5.73
C PRO A 103 11.11 -2.87 -6.98
N PRO A 104 11.75 -3.31 -8.07
CA PRO A 104 11.91 -2.48 -9.27
C PRO A 104 10.59 -1.97 -9.84
N VAL A 105 9.53 -2.77 -9.76
CA VAL A 105 8.19 -2.40 -10.23
C VAL A 105 7.59 -1.23 -9.44
N LEU A 106 7.93 -1.11 -8.15
CA LEU A 106 7.49 0.00 -7.31
C LEU A 106 8.19 1.29 -7.75
N LEU A 107 9.51 1.25 -7.98
CA LEU A 107 10.29 2.40 -8.46
C LEU A 107 9.85 2.87 -9.85
N GLN A 108 9.48 1.94 -10.74
CA GLN A 108 8.96 2.25 -12.07
C GLN A 108 7.60 2.98 -12.01
N ASN A 109 6.74 2.61 -11.07
CA ASN A 109 5.39 3.18 -10.95
C ASN A 109 5.33 4.44 -10.07
N LEU A 110 6.38 4.74 -9.31
CA LEU A 110 6.49 5.92 -8.45
C LEU A 110 7.66 6.82 -8.91
N PRO A 111 7.57 7.44 -10.10
CA PRO A 111 8.65 8.25 -10.64
C PRO A 111 8.91 9.47 -9.74
N GLY A 112 10.18 9.67 -9.39
CA GLY A 112 10.59 10.77 -8.50
C GLY A 112 10.32 10.50 -7.02
N LEU A 113 10.21 9.23 -6.60
CA LEU A 113 10.21 8.85 -5.19
C LEU A 113 11.44 9.41 -4.48
N ASP A 114 11.21 10.28 -3.51
CA ASP A 114 12.22 10.80 -2.60
C ASP A 114 12.51 9.76 -1.51
N LEU A 115 13.61 9.02 -1.71
CA LEU A 115 14.05 8.00 -0.75
C LEU A 115 14.65 8.62 0.52
N ASP A 116 15.19 9.84 0.45
CA ASP A 116 15.78 10.49 1.61
C ASP A 116 14.70 10.96 2.58
N GLU A 117 13.59 11.49 2.07
CA GLU A 117 12.40 11.82 2.85
C GLU A 117 11.87 10.59 3.62
N VAL A 118 11.72 9.46 2.93
CA VAL A 118 11.26 8.21 3.55
C VAL A 118 12.29 7.68 4.57
N ARG A 119 13.59 7.79 4.27
CA ARG A 119 14.67 7.34 5.15
C ARG A 119 14.63 8.08 6.49
N GLN A 120 14.23 9.35 6.53
CA GLN A 120 14.04 10.08 7.78
C GLN A 120 12.99 9.43 8.69
N GLY A 121 11.89 8.93 8.10
CA GLY A 121 10.87 8.19 8.85
C GLY A 121 11.40 6.87 9.43
N LEU A 122 12.20 6.13 8.67
CA LEU A 122 12.85 4.92 9.17
C LEU A 122 13.87 5.22 10.28
N ILE A 123 14.60 6.34 10.19
CA ILE A 123 15.51 6.79 11.24
C ILE A 123 14.72 7.15 12.52
N ALA A 124 13.57 7.80 12.39
CA ALA A 124 12.70 8.07 13.53
C ALA A 124 12.22 6.77 14.21
N ALA A 125 11.78 5.79 13.43
CA ALA A 125 11.37 4.48 13.93
C ALA A 125 12.54 3.69 14.58
N ALA A 126 13.76 3.83 14.06
CA ALA A 126 14.96 3.23 14.64
C ALA A 126 15.31 3.77 16.04
N GLY A 127 14.73 4.92 16.45
CA GLY A 127 14.81 5.45 17.81
C GLY A 127 14.12 4.58 18.87
N GLY A 128 13.33 3.57 18.46
CA GLY A 128 12.75 2.56 19.33
C GLY A 128 11.25 2.72 19.59
N PHE A 129 10.65 1.69 20.20
CA PHE A 129 9.19 1.56 20.38
C PHE A 129 8.54 2.63 21.26
N HIS A 130 9.31 3.40 22.03
CA HIS A 130 8.80 4.53 22.84
C HIS A 130 9.31 5.89 22.37
N ASN A 131 9.79 5.99 21.12
CA ASN A 131 10.26 7.25 20.55
C ASN A 131 9.10 8.16 20.11
N TYR A 132 8.27 8.61 21.04
CA TYR A 132 7.13 9.49 20.77
C TYR A 132 7.53 10.83 20.13
N ALA A 133 8.72 11.35 20.47
CA ALA A 133 9.24 12.58 19.87
C ALA A 133 9.54 12.42 18.37
N GLY A 134 9.70 11.18 17.90
CA GLY A 134 9.87 10.86 16.50
C GLY A 134 8.56 10.71 15.73
N GLU A 135 7.39 10.89 16.34
CA GLU A 135 6.09 10.77 15.64
C GLU A 135 6.05 11.63 14.38
N GLY A 136 5.59 11.02 13.28
CA GLY A 136 5.51 11.74 12.03
C GLY A 136 5.07 10.90 10.85
N ARG A 137 4.95 11.59 9.72
CA ARG A 137 4.59 10.99 8.45
C ARG A 137 5.41 11.61 7.33
N TRP A 138 6.12 10.77 6.60
CA TRP A 138 7.06 11.15 5.53
C TRP A 138 6.50 10.67 4.20
N ILE A 139 6.19 11.62 3.32
CA ILE A 139 5.59 11.34 2.01
C ILE A 139 6.69 11.42 0.95
N GLY A 140 7.33 10.28 0.67
CA GLY A 140 8.38 10.23 -0.36
C GLY A 140 7.85 10.42 -1.78
N TRP A 141 6.58 10.09 -2.04
CA TRP A 141 6.01 10.27 -3.35
C TRP A 141 4.56 10.71 -3.30
N LYS A 142 4.19 11.63 -4.19
CA LYS A 142 2.82 12.06 -4.41
C LYS A 142 2.57 12.21 -5.89
N ARG A 143 1.44 11.69 -6.35
CA ARG A 143 0.98 11.88 -7.72
C ARG A 143 0.77 13.37 -7.96
N SER A 144 1.56 13.94 -8.86
CA SER A 144 1.29 15.26 -9.43
C SER A 144 -0.09 15.20 -10.08
N LYS A 145 -1.01 16.06 -9.64
CA LYS A 145 -2.42 16.05 -10.07
C LYS A 145 -2.52 15.82 -11.57
N THR A 146 -2.98 14.63 -11.99
CA THR A 146 -3.40 14.41 -13.37
C THR A 146 -4.53 15.40 -13.63
N PRO A 147 -4.51 16.17 -14.75
CA PRO A 147 -5.53 17.17 -15.02
C PRO A 147 -6.92 16.52 -14.91
N LYS A 148 -7.82 17.19 -14.17
CA LYS A 148 -9.23 16.85 -13.98
C LYS A 148 -9.72 16.15 -15.24
N ARG A 149 -9.93 14.82 -15.19
CA ARG A 149 -10.52 14.07 -16.30
C ARG A 149 -11.83 14.80 -16.60
N ALA A 150 -11.85 15.55 -17.69
CA ALA A 150 -12.97 16.39 -18.04
C ALA A 150 -14.17 15.46 -18.06
N ARG A 151 -15.06 15.64 -17.08
CA ARG A 151 -16.31 14.94 -16.93
C ARG A 151 -16.98 15.13 -18.28
N ARG A 152 -16.97 14.08 -19.14
CA ARG A 152 -17.64 14.12 -20.45
C ARG A 152 -19.08 14.50 -20.13
N SER A 153 -19.42 15.76 -20.36
CA SER A 153 -20.78 16.26 -20.25
C SER A 153 -21.53 15.64 -21.42
N ASN A 154 -22.06 14.44 -21.21
CA ASN A 154 -23.18 13.94 -22.02
C ASN A 154 -24.39 14.79 -21.65
N GLY A 155 -24.40 16.02 -22.16
CA GLY A 155 -25.49 16.97 -22.10
C GLY A 155 -25.80 17.45 -23.52
N ALA A 156 -25.94 16.51 -24.46
CA ALA A 156 -26.55 16.80 -25.74
C ALA A 156 -28.01 17.22 -25.47
N LYS A 157 -28.26 18.54 -25.44
CA LYS A 157 -29.61 19.10 -25.48
C LYS A 157 -30.26 18.67 -26.81
N PRO A 158 -31.40 17.98 -26.84
CA PRO A 158 -32.17 17.88 -28.06
C PRO A 158 -32.82 19.25 -28.33
N ALA A 159 -32.49 19.84 -29.48
CA ALA A 159 -33.13 21.04 -29.98
C ALA A 159 -34.63 20.78 -30.22
N LYS A 160 -35.50 21.46 -29.45
CA LYS A 160 -36.94 21.50 -29.74
C LYS A 160 -37.14 22.22 -31.08
N ARG A 161 -37.49 21.45 -32.11
CA ARG A 161 -38.04 21.94 -33.39
C ARG A 161 -39.28 22.79 -33.08
N LYS A 162 -39.31 24.02 -33.60
CA LYS A 162 -40.52 24.85 -33.68
C LYS A 162 -41.46 24.24 -34.73
N SER A 163 -42.70 23.96 -34.36
CA SER A 163 -43.78 23.72 -35.31
C SER A 163 -44.36 25.05 -35.79
N PRO A 164 -44.71 25.20 -37.08
CA PRO A 164 -45.39 26.39 -37.58
C PRO A 164 -46.89 26.29 -37.27
N ALA A 165 -47.47 27.35 -36.71
CA ALA A 165 -48.92 27.51 -36.64
C ALA A 165 -49.44 28.12 -37.94
N LYS A 166 -50.56 27.58 -38.43
CA LYS A 166 -51.42 28.15 -39.47
C LYS A 166 -52.55 28.91 -38.78
#